data_AF-A0A524AXN6-F1
#
_entry.id   AF-A0A524AXN6-F1
#
_cell.length_a   1.000
_cell.length_b   1.000
_cell.length_c   1.000
_cell.angle_alpha   90.00
_cell.angle_beta   90.00
_cell.angle_gamma   90.00
#
_symmetry.space_group_name_H-M   'P 1'
#
loop_
_entity.id
_entity.type
_entity.pdbx_description
1 polymer ?
#
loop_
_entity_poly.entity_id
_entity_poly.type
_entity_poly.pdbx_seq_one_letter_code
_entity_poly.pdbx_strand_id
1 'polypeptide(L)'
;VAEGIETALAVVLMTKNKDRVVSSINAHGMTMFEPKSDTRQVHIWADNDKAGIEAAQKLQAKLLATGKVKVQVVMPRQQGHDFLDELHIQQQKNPNQNKTIQFNNKDNKEKGASR
;
A
#
# COMPACT_ATOMS: atom_id res chain seq x y z
N VAL A 1 1.95 1.73 -7.97
CA VAL A 1 0.63 1.09 -8.17
C VAL A 1 0.53 -0.09 -7.22
N ALA A 2 -0.61 -0.23 -6.56
CA ALA A 2 -0.91 -1.27 -5.58
C ALA A 2 -2.05 -2.14 -6.11
N GLU A 3 -2.01 -3.44 -5.87
CA GLU A 3 -3.02 -4.39 -6.35
C GLU A 3 -4.44 -4.05 -5.87
N GLY A 4 -4.65 -4.07 -4.55
CA GLY A 4 -5.91 -3.76 -3.87
C GLY A 4 -5.90 -2.40 -3.17
N ILE A 5 -7.00 -2.05 -2.48
CA ILE A 5 -7.11 -0.78 -1.75
C ILE A 5 -6.43 -0.86 -0.38
N GLU A 6 -6.50 -2.02 0.26
CA GLU A 6 -5.83 -2.35 1.52
C GLU A 6 -4.30 -2.25 1.35
N THR A 7 -3.77 -2.89 0.30
CA THR A 7 -2.35 -2.79 -0.08
C THR A 7 -1.95 -1.34 -0.38
N ALA A 8 -2.80 -0.55 -1.04
CA ALA A 8 -2.53 0.86 -1.28
C ALA A 8 -2.40 1.67 0.02
N LEU A 9 -3.34 1.49 0.96
CA LEU A 9 -3.32 2.16 2.26
C LEU A 9 -2.12 1.73 3.09
N ALA A 10 -1.79 0.43 3.10
CA ALA A 10 -0.62 -0.08 3.81
C ALA A 10 0.67 0.57 3.27
N VAL A 11 0.85 0.61 1.95
CA VAL A 11 2.01 1.24 1.31
C VAL A 11 2.12 2.73 1.65
N VAL A 12 1.00 3.46 1.66
CA VAL A 12 0.97 4.88 2.07
C VAL A 12 1.56 5.05 3.48
N LEU A 13 1.15 4.20 4.42
CA LEU A 13 1.62 4.24 5.80
C LEU A 13 3.10 3.81 5.91
N MET A 14 3.49 2.73 5.24
CA MET A 14 4.87 2.22 5.25
C MET A 14 5.86 3.22 4.63
N THR A 15 5.47 3.88 3.54
CA THR A 15 6.29 4.88 2.84
C THR A 15 6.20 6.29 3.44
N LYS A 16 5.30 6.50 4.41
CA LYS A 16 5.01 7.80 5.04
C LYS A 16 4.62 8.88 4.01
N ASN A 17 3.71 8.55 3.11
CA ASN A 17 3.24 9.45 2.04
C ASN A 17 4.33 9.96 1.07
N LYS A 18 5.48 9.30 0.97
CA LYS A 18 6.55 9.71 0.05
C LYS A 18 6.21 9.45 -1.42
N ASP A 19 5.44 8.40 -1.67
CA ASP A 19 5.07 7.98 -3.01
C ASP A 19 3.60 8.30 -3.29
N ARG A 20 3.30 8.63 -4.57
CA ARG A 20 1.91 8.70 -5.03
C ARG A 20 1.40 7.27 -5.25
N VAL A 21 0.54 6.81 -4.35
CA VAL A 21 -0.02 5.46 -4.41
C VAL A 21 -1.35 5.48 -5.17
N VAL A 22 -1.53 4.50 -6.06
CA VAL A 22 -2.75 4.29 -6.84
C VAL A 22 -3.11 2.82 -6.68
N SER A 23 -4.36 2.54 -6.30
CA SER A 23 -4.90 1.18 -6.27
C SER A 23 -5.41 0.78 -7.65
N SER A 24 -5.14 -0.45 -8.06
CA SER A 24 -5.74 -1.06 -9.24
C SER A 24 -7.04 -1.81 -8.94
N ILE A 25 -7.55 -1.73 -7.71
CA ILE A 25 -8.75 -2.43 -7.19
C ILE A 25 -8.54 -3.94 -7.06
N ASN A 26 -7.92 -4.60 -8.05
CA ASN A 26 -7.55 -6.01 -8.03
C ASN A 26 -6.39 -6.32 -9.01
N ALA A 27 -5.92 -7.57 -9.01
CA ALA A 27 -4.88 -8.07 -9.93
C ALA A 27 -5.16 -7.77 -11.41
N HIS A 28 -6.41 -7.91 -11.86
CA HIS A 28 -6.77 -7.69 -13.26
C HIS A 28 -6.62 -6.20 -13.63
N GLY A 29 -7.10 -5.30 -12.78
CA GLY A 29 -7.01 -3.86 -12.98
C GLY A 29 -5.57 -3.36 -13.07
N MET A 30 -4.61 -4.08 -12.49
CA MET A 30 -3.19 -3.73 -12.53
C MET A 30 -2.66 -3.66 -13.96
N THR A 31 -3.15 -4.53 -14.85
CA THR A 31 -2.73 -4.57 -16.27
C THR A 31 -3.16 -3.33 -17.07
N MET A 32 -4.20 -2.64 -16.59
CA MET A 32 -4.74 -1.42 -17.20
C MET A 32 -4.03 -0.15 -16.71
N PHE A 33 -3.13 -0.26 -15.72
CA PHE A 33 -2.39 0.89 -15.23
C PHE A 33 -1.52 1.53 -16.31
N GLU A 34 -1.57 2.86 -16.35
CA GLU A 34 -0.70 3.68 -17.18
C GLU A 34 -0.09 4.80 -16.33
N PRO A 35 1.24 4.95 -16.31
CA PRO A 35 1.88 6.04 -15.61
C PRO A 35 1.65 7.37 -16.34
N LYS A 36 1.50 8.46 -15.58
CA LYS A 36 1.50 9.82 -16.14
C LYS A 36 2.82 10.09 -16.88
N SER A 37 2.80 11.00 -17.86
CA SER A 37 3.96 11.31 -18.72
C SER A 37 5.19 11.82 -17.98
N ASP A 38 5.03 12.41 -16.79
CA ASP A 38 6.09 12.91 -15.93
C ASP A 38 6.66 11.85 -14.96
N THR A 39 6.07 10.65 -14.94
CA THR A 39 6.52 9.54 -14.09
C THR A 39 7.90 9.06 -14.53
N ARG A 40 8.86 8.98 -13.60
CA ARG A 40 10.20 8.43 -13.87
C ARG A 40 10.40 7.01 -13.35
N GLN A 41 9.63 6.63 -12.32
CA GLN A 41 9.73 5.36 -11.64
C GLN A 41 8.35 4.87 -11.23
N VAL A 42 8.11 3.58 -11.40
CA VAL A 42 6.91 2.88 -10.96
C VAL A 42 7.31 1.75 -10.04
N HIS A 43 6.82 1.80 -8.80
CA HIS A 43 6.80 0.65 -7.90
C HIS A 43 5.48 -0.09 -8.06
N ILE A 44 5.55 -1.39 -8.33
CA ILE A 44 4.40 -2.30 -8.41
C ILE A 44 4.35 -3.07 -7.09
N TRP A 45 3.37 -2.76 -6.25
CA TRP A 45 3.14 -3.37 -4.94
C TRP A 45 2.04 -4.42 -5.10
N ALA A 46 2.44 -5.69 -5.18
CA ALA A 46 1.53 -6.81 -5.42
C ALA A 46 1.61 -7.82 -4.28
N ASP A 47 0.51 -8.53 -4.07
CA ASP A 47 0.42 -9.54 -3.02
C ASP A 47 1.29 -10.75 -3.40
N ASN A 48 1.84 -11.45 -2.40
CA ASN A 48 2.74 -12.58 -2.66
C ASN A 48 1.96 -13.88 -2.90
N ASP A 49 1.04 -13.85 -3.85
CA ASP A 49 0.26 -14.99 -4.31
C ASP A 49 0.37 -15.18 -5.84
N LYS A 50 -0.22 -16.26 -6.36
CA LYS A 50 -0.14 -16.56 -7.79
C LYS A 50 -0.72 -15.44 -8.67
N ALA A 51 -1.86 -14.86 -8.28
CA ALA A 51 -2.56 -13.87 -9.10
C ALA A 51 -1.81 -12.52 -9.10
N GLY A 52 -1.38 -12.07 -7.92
CA GLY A 52 -0.59 -10.87 -7.73
C GLY A 52 0.75 -10.95 -8.46
N ILE A 53 1.46 -12.08 -8.34
CA ILE A 53 2.74 -12.31 -9.04
C ILE A 53 2.57 -12.23 -10.57
N GLU A 54 1.61 -12.97 -11.13
CA GLU A 54 1.40 -12.99 -12.58
C GLU A 54 0.99 -11.60 -13.11
N ALA A 55 0.14 -10.87 -12.38
CA ALA A 55 -0.30 -9.54 -12.77
C ALA A 55 0.83 -8.51 -12.67
N ALA A 56 1.64 -8.57 -11.62
CA ALA A 56 2.80 -7.70 -11.45
C ALA A 56 3.85 -7.91 -12.56
N GLN A 57 4.13 -9.17 -12.92
CA GLN A 57 5.05 -9.50 -14.00
C GLN A 57 4.54 -9.01 -15.36
N LYS A 58 3.24 -9.20 -15.65
CA LYS A 58 2.61 -8.70 -16.88
C LYS A 58 2.72 -7.18 -16.99
N LEU A 59 2.39 -6.46 -15.91
CA LEU A 59 2.52 -5.00 -15.89
C LEU A 59 3.98 -4.57 -16.00
N GLN A 60 4.90 -5.24 -15.30
CA GLN A 60 6.33 -4.94 -15.38
C GLN A 60 6.84 -5.06 -16.81
N ALA A 61 6.54 -6.18 -17.49
CA ALA A 61 6.91 -6.38 -18.88
C ALA A 61 6.33 -5.31 -19.81
N LYS A 62 5.03 -4.99 -19.65
CA LYS A 62 4.35 -3.92 -20.40
C LYS A 62 5.05 -2.58 -20.24
N LEU A 63 5.37 -2.17 -19.01
CA LEU A 63 5.98 -0.88 -18.73
C LEU A 63 7.45 -0.82 -19.16
N LEU A 64 8.22 -1.89 -18.96
CA LEU A 64 9.61 -1.97 -19.43
C LEU A 64 9.70 -1.90 -20.95
N ALA A 65 8.78 -2.53 -21.68
CA ALA A 65 8.72 -2.47 -23.14
C ALA A 65 8.55 -1.04 -23.68
N THR A 66 7.99 -0.11 -22.90
CA THR A 66 7.89 1.29 -23.31
C THR A 66 9.22 2.03 -23.26
N GLY A 67 10.18 1.57 -22.45
CA GLY A 67 11.47 2.24 -22.22
C GLY A 67 11.39 3.60 -21.51
N LYS A 68 10.20 4.05 -21.07
CA LYS A 68 9.98 5.41 -20.53
C LYS A 68 10.21 5.54 -19.03
N VAL A 69 10.03 4.45 -18.29
CA VAL A 69 10.03 4.45 -16.82
C VAL A 69 10.89 3.32 -16.27
N LYS A 70 11.48 3.56 -15.10
CA LYS A 70 12.07 2.47 -14.30
C LYS A 70 10.96 1.73 -13.59
N VAL A 71 11.01 0.40 -13.57
CA VAL A 71 9.97 -0.43 -12.95
C VAL A 71 10.59 -1.35 -11.92
N GLN A 72 10.02 -1.36 -10.72
CA GLN A 72 10.41 -2.25 -9.64
C GLN A 72 9.16 -2.93 -9.08
N VAL A 73 9.21 -4.26 -9.00
CA VAL A 73 8.18 -5.05 -8.33
C VAL A 73 8.59 -5.22 -6.87
N VAL A 74 7.64 -4.98 -5.97
CA VAL A 74 7.81 -5.12 -4.52
C VAL A 74 6.72 -6.06 -4.03
N MET A 75 7.12 -7.07 -3.28
CA MET A 75 6.23 -8.09 -2.72
C MET A 75 6.54 -8.31 -1.24
N PRO A 76 5.55 -8.76 -0.46
CA PRO A 76 5.75 -9.26 0.90
C PRO A 76 6.78 -10.39 0.94
N ARG A 77 7.50 -10.52 2.06
CA ARG A 77 8.61 -11.48 2.20
C ARG A 77 8.12 -12.92 2.27
N GLN A 78 6.95 -13.11 2.87
CA GLN A 78 6.34 -14.42 3.07
C GLN A 78 5.27 -14.67 2.02
N GLN A 79 5.24 -15.89 1.49
CA GLN A 79 4.22 -16.30 0.53
C GLN A 79 2.83 -16.29 1.18
N GLY A 80 1.84 -15.81 0.43
CA GLY A 80 0.46 -15.66 0.89
C GLY A 80 0.20 -14.45 1.78
N HIS A 81 1.22 -13.63 2.08
CA HIS A 81 1.02 -12.36 2.77
C HIS A 81 0.73 -11.24 1.79
N ASP A 82 0.03 -10.22 2.28
CA ASP A 82 -0.17 -8.93 1.63
C ASP A 82 0.67 -7.82 2.31
N PHE A 83 0.51 -6.57 1.86
CA PHE A 83 1.21 -5.44 2.49
C PHE A 83 0.60 -4.99 3.82
N LEU A 84 -0.65 -5.35 4.13
CA LEU A 84 -1.26 -5.09 5.42
C LEU A 84 -0.60 -5.95 6.50
N ASP A 85 -0.28 -7.22 6.19
CA ASP A 85 0.50 -8.10 7.05
C ASP A 85 1.92 -7.53 7.31
N GLU A 86 2.60 -7.06 6.26
CA GLU A 86 3.93 -6.45 6.39
C GLU A 86 3.90 -5.16 7.24
N LEU A 87 2.86 -4.32 7.07
CA LEU A 87 2.66 -3.14 7.91
C LEU A 87 2.44 -3.55 9.37
N HIS A 88 1.63 -4.58 9.62
CA HIS A 88 1.40 -5.08 10.97
C HIS A 88 2.70 -5.55 11.63
N ILE A 89 3.51 -6.34 10.91
CA ILE A 89 4.83 -6.79 11.35
C ILE A 89 5.75 -5.60 11.63
N GLN A 90 5.75 -4.57 10.77
CA GLN A 90 6.55 -3.36 10.95
C GLN A 90 6.15 -2.59 12.22
N GLN A 91 4.86 -2.50 12.52
CA GLN A 91 4.35 -1.81 13.72
C GLN A 91 4.68 -2.57 14.99
N GLN A 92 4.59 -3.91 14.99
CA GLN A 92 4.98 -4.72 16.14
C GLN A 92 6.46 -4.58 16.49
N LYS A 93 7.34 -4.43 15.48
CA LYS A 93 8.77 -4.20 15.66
C LYS A 93 9.10 -2.80 16.21
N ASN A 94 8.16 -1.85 16.14
CA ASN A 94 8.33 -0.47 16.60
C ASN A 94 7.25 -0.06 17.64
N PRO A 95 7.22 -0.69 18.83
CA PRO A 95 6.14 -0.51 19.81
C PRO A 95 6.01 0.92 20.35
N ASN A 96 7.07 1.75 20.26
CA ASN A 96 7.08 3.12 20.79
C ASN A 96 6.28 4.15 19.98
N GLN A 97 5.77 3.82 18.80
CA GLN A 97 4.96 4.75 17.98
C GLN A 97 3.44 4.55 18.13
N ASN A 98 2.99 3.44 18.73
CA ASN A 98 1.56 3.12 18.88
C ASN A 98 0.87 3.78 20.09
N LYS A 99 1.60 4.52 20.94
CA LYS A 99 1.00 5.22 22.10
C LYS A 99 0.24 6.51 21.74
N THR A 100 0.43 7.07 20.55
CA THR A 100 -0.19 8.37 20.20
C THR A 100 -1.65 8.25 19.74
N ILE A 101 -2.14 7.05 19.39
CA ILE A 101 -3.52 6.85 18.87
C ILE A 101 -4.47 6.31 19.97
N GLN A 102 -3.96 6.04 21.18
CA GLN A 102 -4.80 5.60 22.29
C GLN A 102 -5.30 6.80 23.13
N PHE A 103 -6.54 7.21 22.81
CA PHE A 103 -7.50 7.96 23.65
C PHE A 103 -7.27 9.46 23.93
N ASN A 104 -7.68 10.31 22.98
CA ASN A 104 -8.29 11.62 23.27
C ASN A 104 -9.84 11.54 23.34
N ASN A 105 -10.38 10.42 23.85
CA ASN A 105 -11.82 10.20 24.05
C ASN A 105 -12.16 10.15 25.55
N LYS A 106 -11.79 11.20 26.31
CA LYS A 106 -12.24 11.34 27.71
C LYS A 106 -12.87 12.68 28.11
N ASP A 107 -13.02 13.64 27.21
CA ASP A 107 -13.52 14.98 27.59
C ASP A 107 -14.90 15.35 27.00
N ASN A 108 -15.84 14.40 26.92
CA ASN A 108 -17.23 14.73 26.52
C ASN A 108 -18.30 13.88 27.26
N LYS A 109 -18.14 13.69 28.57
CA LYS A 109 -19.23 13.24 29.44
C LYS A 109 -19.18 13.96 30.79
N GLU A 110 -19.43 15.27 30.81
CA GLU A 110 -19.84 15.98 32.05
C GLU A 110 -20.34 17.41 31.76
N LYS A 111 -21.28 17.57 30.83
CA LYS A 111 -22.12 18.78 30.75
C LYS A 111 -23.55 18.38 30.40
N GLY A 112 -24.25 17.82 31.38
CA GLY A 112 -25.62 17.34 31.18
C GLY A 112 -26.30 16.90 32.47
N ALA A 113 -26.19 17.69 33.54
CA ALA A 113 -27.05 17.57 34.71
C ALA A 113 -27.05 18.88 35.51
N SER A 114 -27.87 19.84 35.09
CA SER A 114 -28.39 20.88 35.98
C SER A 114 -29.92 20.86 35.87
N ARG A 115 -30.55 20.42 36.94
CA ARG A 115 -31.89 20.81 37.38
C ARG A 115 -31.74 21.38 38.77
#